data_AF-A0A969M3M9-F1
#
_entry.id   AF-A0A969M3M9-F1
#
_cell.length_a   1.000
_cell.length_b   1.000
_cell.length_c   1.000
_cell.angle_alpha   90.00
_cell.angle_beta   90.00
_cell.angle_gamma   90.00
#
_symmetry.space_group_name_H-M   'P 1'
#
loop_
_entity.id
_entity.type
_entity.pdbx_description
1 polymer ?
#
loop_
_entity_poly.entity_id
_entity_poly.type
_entity_poly.pdbx_seq_one_letter_code
_entity_poly.pdbx_strand_id
1 'polypeptide(L)'
;MSHPGAQTPLWQPAPERVASSNLAEFMLAAERRAGRRLTSYAELHAWSIEDRPAFWDLIWNYCGVIGERGERILADDAMPGARFFPDARLNFAENLLRRNDRTTALVFRGEDKLERRLSWAEMNALVSRLQQALAAAGVGVGDRV
;
A
#
# COMPACT_ATOMS: atom_id res chain seq x y z
N MET A 1 -37.20 28.59 -15.10
CA MET A 1 -36.54 27.92 -16.24
C MET A 1 -35.23 27.34 -15.72
N SER A 2 -35.16 26.02 -15.61
CA SER A 2 -34.02 25.29 -15.04
C SER A 2 -32.83 25.39 -15.98
N HIS A 3 -31.69 25.92 -15.50
CA HIS A 3 -30.43 25.85 -16.23
C HIS A 3 -29.79 24.49 -15.87
N PRO A 4 -29.64 23.55 -16.81
CA PRO A 4 -28.88 22.33 -16.56
C PRO A 4 -27.41 22.76 -16.54
N GLY A 5 -26.92 23.18 -15.37
CA GLY A 5 -25.54 23.57 -15.19
C GLY A 5 -24.66 22.35 -15.42
N ALA A 6 -24.08 22.24 -16.61
CA ALA A 6 -22.96 21.34 -16.84
C ALA A 6 -21.90 21.67 -15.78
N GLN A 7 -21.69 20.73 -14.85
CA GLN A 7 -20.73 20.92 -13.76
C GLN A 7 -19.32 20.83 -14.34
N THR A 8 -18.78 21.97 -14.75
CA THR A 8 -17.40 22.05 -15.21
C THR A 8 -16.46 21.83 -14.02
N PRO A 9 -15.57 20.84 -14.06
CA PRO A 9 -14.66 20.58 -12.95
C PRO A 9 -13.72 21.78 -12.76
N LEU A 10 -13.46 22.14 -11.49
CA LEU A 10 -12.52 23.22 -11.15
C LEU A 10 -11.09 22.96 -11.63
N TRP A 11 -10.74 21.69 -11.80
CA TRP A 11 -9.44 21.26 -12.26
C TRP A 11 -9.54 19.89 -12.92
N GLN A 12 -8.75 19.68 -13.98
CA GLN A 12 -8.57 18.37 -14.61
C GLN A 12 -7.08 18.16 -14.88
N PRO A 13 -6.53 16.97 -14.60
CA PRO A 13 -5.14 16.69 -14.92
C PRO A 13 -4.92 16.70 -16.44
N ALA A 14 -3.77 17.19 -16.86
CA ALA A 14 -3.34 17.07 -18.25
C ALA A 14 -3.19 15.58 -18.63
N PRO A 15 -3.48 15.18 -19.88
CA PRO A 15 -3.40 13.79 -20.33
C PRO A 15 -2.06 13.10 -20.03
N GLU A 16 -0.95 13.85 -20.14
CA GLU A 16 0.40 13.35 -19.90
C GLU A 16 0.61 13.00 -18.42
N ARG A 17 -0.01 13.76 -17.51
CA ARG A 17 0.00 13.47 -16.06
C ARG A 17 -0.81 12.23 -15.74
N VAL A 18 -1.92 12.00 -16.43
CA VAL A 18 -2.71 10.77 -16.27
C VAL A 18 -1.89 9.57 -16.74
N ALA A 19 -1.31 9.63 -17.94
CA ALA A 19 -0.56 8.54 -18.55
C ALA A 19 0.72 8.15 -17.77
N SER A 20 1.36 9.11 -17.09
CA SER A 20 2.57 8.89 -16.29
C SER A 20 2.32 8.53 -14.83
N SER A 21 1.06 8.35 -14.43
CA SER A 21 0.71 8.01 -13.05
C SER A 21 0.93 6.52 -12.76
N ASN A 22 1.29 6.19 -11.52
CA ASN A 22 1.35 4.80 -11.04
C ASN A 22 0.01 4.07 -11.20
N LEU A 23 -1.11 4.80 -11.19
CA LEU A 23 -2.44 4.23 -11.39
C LEU A 23 -2.64 3.78 -12.84
N ALA A 24 -2.16 4.55 -13.82
CA ALA A 24 -2.21 4.14 -15.22
C ALA A 24 -1.35 2.90 -15.47
N GLU A 25 -0.16 2.83 -14.88
CA GLU A 25 0.69 1.62 -14.93
C GLU A 25 -0.01 0.42 -14.29
N PHE A 26 -0.59 0.61 -13.11
CA PHE A 26 -1.35 -0.44 -12.42
C PHE A 26 -2.56 -0.91 -13.23
N MET A 27 -3.28 0.00 -13.90
CA MET A 27 -4.43 -0.35 -14.76
C MET A 27 -4.02 -1.32 -15.87
N LEU A 28 -2.85 -1.14 -16.50
CA LEU A 28 -2.35 -2.08 -17.50
C LEU A 28 -2.09 -3.48 -16.91
N ALA A 29 -1.62 -3.55 -15.66
CA ALA A 29 -1.46 -4.82 -14.96
C ALA A 29 -2.82 -5.44 -14.60
N ALA A 30 -3.79 -4.63 -14.21
CA ALA A 30 -5.16 -5.04 -13.94
C ALA A 30 -5.87 -5.57 -15.18
N GLU A 31 -5.70 -4.94 -16.35
CA GLU A 31 -6.24 -5.44 -17.63
C GLU A 31 -5.75 -6.86 -17.94
N ARG A 32 -4.44 -7.08 -17.79
CA ARG A 32 -3.85 -8.41 -17.98
C ARG A 32 -4.40 -9.43 -16.98
N ARG A 33 -4.55 -9.03 -15.72
CA ARG A 33 -5.08 -9.91 -14.66
C ARG A 33 -6.56 -10.22 -14.83
N ALA A 34 -7.34 -9.27 -15.32
CA ALA A 34 -8.78 -9.37 -15.54
C ALA A 34 -9.14 -10.06 -16.86
N GLY A 35 -8.21 -10.12 -17.83
CA GLY A 35 -8.46 -10.64 -19.16
C GLY A 35 -9.41 -9.77 -20.00
N ARG A 36 -9.63 -8.52 -19.59
CA ARG A 36 -10.48 -7.54 -20.28
C ARG A 36 -9.87 -6.14 -20.20
N ARG A 37 -10.26 -5.25 -21.12
CA ARG A 37 -9.85 -3.85 -21.07
C ARG A 37 -10.51 -3.13 -19.89
N LEU A 38 -9.76 -2.24 -19.26
CA LEU A 38 -10.16 -1.38 -18.15
C LEU A 38 -9.65 0.01 -18.51
N THR A 39 -10.46 0.74 -19.27
CA THR A 39 -10.08 2.00 -19.94
C THR A 39 -10.28 3.23 -19.06
N SER A 40 -10.95 3.06 -17.92
CA SER A 40 -11.24 4.14 -16.98
C SER A 40 -11.05 3.68 -15.54
N TYR A 41 -10.85 4.65 -14.63
CA TYR A 41 -10.85 4.38 -13.19
C TYR A 41 -12.16 3.73 -12.73
N ALA A 42 -13.30 4.12 -13.31
CA ALA A 42 -14.60 3.55 -12.98
C ALA A 42 -14.65 2.05 -13.32
N GLU A 43 -14.10 1.64 -14.46
CA GLU A 43 -13.99 0.23 -14.85
C GLU A 43 -13.03 -0.54 -13.94
N LEU A 44 -11.87 0.04 -13.61
CA LEU A 44 -10.93 -0.56 -12.65
C LEU A 44 -11.60 -0.78 -11.29
N HIS A 45 -12.31 0.22 -10.79
CA HIS A 45 -13.02 0.16 -9.51
C HIS A 45 -14.17 -0.84 -9.53
N ALA A 46 -14.94 -0.90 -10.63
CA ALA A 46 -15.97 -1.91 -10.78
C ALA A 46 -15.37 -3.32 -10.73
N TRP A 47 -14.25 -3.55 -11.44
CA TRP A 47 -13.55 -4.82 -11.41
C TRP A 47 -12.99 -5.18 -10.02
N SER A 48 -12.44 -4.21 -9.28
CA SER A 48 -11.87 -4.47 -7.95
C SER A 48 -12.91 -4.94 -6.92
N ILE A 49 -14.18 -4.66 -7.18
CA ILE A 49 -15.33 -5.12 -6.39
C ILE A 49 -15.85 -6.45 -6.92
N GLU A 50 -15.97 -6.60 -8.24
CA GLU A 50 -16.46 -7.81 -8.91
C GLU A 50 -15.58 -9.03 -8.62
N ASP A 51 -14.25 -8.87 -8.72
CA ASP A 51 -13.27 -9.92 -8.46
C ASP A 51 -12.23 -9.45 -7.44
N ARG A 52 -12.68 -9.32 -6.19
CA ARG A 52 -11.84 -8.94 -5.04
C ARG A 52 -10.62 -9.85 -4.86
N PRO A 53 -10.72 -11.20 -4.94
CA PRO A 53 -9.55 -12.06 -4.84
C PRO A 53 -8.50 -11.74 -5.91
N ALA A 54 -8.88 -11.59 -7.18
CA ALA A 54 -7.93 -11.25 -8.23
C ALA A 54 -7.30 -9.86 -8.04
N PHE A 55 -8.09 -8.88 -7.61
CA PHE A 55 -7.61 -7.54 -7.34
C PHE A 55 -6.56 -7.51 -6.21
N TRP A 56 -6.85 -8.14 -5.07
CA TRP A 56 -5.92 -8.15 -3.94
C TRP A 56 -4.68 -9.00 -4.20
N ASP A 57 -4.82 -10.10 -4.93
CA ASP A 57 -3.69 -10.88 -5.45
C ASP A 57 -2.76 -10.02 -6.32
N LEU A 58 -3.34 -9.23 -7.22
CA LEU A 58 -2.57 -8.30 -8.05
C LEU A 58 -1.87 -7.24 -7.21
N ILE A 59 -2.53 -6.65 -6.22
CA ILE A 59 -1.93 -5.65 -5.32
C ILE A 59 -0.73 -6.23 -4.58
N TRP A 60 -0.83 -7.46 -4.06
CA TRP A 60 0.29 -8.11 -3.37
C TRP A 60 1.53 -8.17 -4.25
N ASN A 61 1.36 -8.62 -5.49
CA ASN A 61 2.46 -8.76 -6.45
C ASN A 61 2.98 -7.39 -6.92
N TYR A 62 2.07 -6.47 -7.27
CA TYR A 62 2.40 -5.16 -7.81
C TYR A 62 3.17 -4.30 -6.80
N CYS A 63 2.78 -4.32 -5.53
CA CYS A 63 3.47 -3.61 -4.46
C CYS A 63 4.76 -4.30 -3.99
N GLY A 64 5.04 -5.52 -4.50
CA GLY A 64 6.16 -6.33 -4.06
C GLY A 64 6.14 -6.56 -2.56
N VAL A 65 5.01 -7.07 -2.04
CA VAL A 65 4.89 -7.39 -0.61
C VAL A 65 5.83 -8.54 -0.27
N ILE A 66 6.65 -8.33 0.74
CA ILE A 66 7.61 -9.32 1.26
C ILE A 66 6.89 -10.18 2.30
N GLY A 67 6.91 -11.50 2.08
CA GLY A 67 6.28 -12.48 2.95
C GLY A 67 5.74 -13.67 2.18
N GLU A 68 5.08 -14.55 2.91
CA GLU A 68 4.33 -15.69 2.38
C GLU A 68 2.88 -15.25 2.19
N ARG A 69 2.40 -15.16 0.95
CA ARG A 69 1.01 -14.77 0.66
C ARG A 69 -0.01 -15.85 1.07
N GLY A 70 0.42 -17.10 0.99
CA GLY A 70 -0.46 -18.26 1.07
C GLY A 70 -1.36 -18.43 -0.16
N GLU A 71 -2.24 -19.43 -0.12
CA GLU A 71 -3.09 -19.81 -1.24
C GLU A 71 -4.39 -19.00 -1.29
N ARG A 72 -5.04 -18.81 -0.14
CA ARG A 72 -6.35 -18.15 -0.08
C ARG A 72 -6.16 -16.63 0.02
N ILE A 73 -6.78 -15.89 -0.91
CA ILE A 73 -6.75 -14.42 -0.90
C ILE A 73 -7.91 -13.83 -0.08
N LEU A 74 -9.08 -14.44 -0.17
CA LEU A 74 -10.28 -14.05 0.56
C LEU A 74 -11.05 -15.34 0.91
N ALA A 75 -11.26 -15.62 2.19
CA ALA A 75 -11.93 -16.84 2.65
C ALA A 75 -13.38 -16.61 3.12
N ASP A 76 -13.65 -15.44 3.69
CA ASP A 76 -14.98 -14.99 4.09
C ASP A 76 -15.07 -13.50 3.73
N ASP A 77 -16.12 -13.10 3.03
CA ASP A 77 -16.35 -11.72 2.61
C ASP A 77 -17.49 -11.05 3.40
N ALA A 78 -18.15 -11.78 4.30
CA ALA A 78 -19.19 -11.25 5.15
C ALA A 78 -18.64 -10.24 6.16
N MET A 79 -19.44 -9.19 6.41
CA MET A 79 -19.10 -8.15 7.36
C MET A 79 -20.03 -8.20 8.58
N PRO A 80 -19.50 -8.12 9.82
CA PRO A 80 -18.08 -8.07 10.19
C PRO A 80 -17.42 -9.47 10.12
N GLY A 81 -16.10 -9.52 9.93
CA GLY A 81 -15.33 -10.77 10.02
C GLY A 81 -14.64 -11.22 8.73
N ALA A 82 -14.74 -10.44 7.65
CA ALA A 82 -14.07 -10.73 6.39
C ALA A 82 -12.58 -11.04 6.59
N ARG A 83 -12.09 -12.13 5.97
CA ARG A 83 -10.73 -12.63 6.15
C ARG A 83 -9.96 -12.58 4.85
N PHE A 84 -9.13 -11.56 4.73
CA PHE A 84 -8.16 -11.41 3.66
C PHE A 84 -6.86 -12.11 4.02
N PHE A 85 -6.27 -12.80 3.04
CA PHE A 85 -5.01 -13.51 3.15
C PHE A 85 -4.87 -14.33 4.45
N PRO A 86 -5.83 -15.22 4.79
CA PRO A 86 -5.82 -15.95 6.06
C PRO A 86 -4.61 -16.86 6.26
N ASP A 87 -3.93 -17.22 5.17
CA ASP A 87 -2.74 -18.07 5.17
C ASP A 87 -1.45 -17.25 5.13
N ALA A 88 -1.54 -15.91 5.02
CA ALA A 88 -0.36 -15.08 4.86
C ALA A 88 0.44 -14.95 6.15
N ARG A 89 1.75 -14.92 5.97
CA ARG A 89 2.73 -14.58 7.00
C ARG A 89 3.62 -13.48 6.46
N LEU A 90 3.63 -12.35 7.15
CA LEU A 90 4.48 -11.21 6.80
C LEU A 90 4.91 -10.46 8.05
N ASN A 91 5.97 -9.68 7.92
CA ASN A 91 6.36 -8.69 8.90
C ASN A 91 6.14 -7.27 8.33
N PHE A 92 5.38 -6.44 9.04
CA PHE A 92 5.07 -5.09 8.59
C PHE A 92 6.31 -4.19 8.55
N ALA A 93 7.16 -4.26 9.58
CA ALA A 93 8.39 -3.48 9.64
C ALA A 93 9.38 -3.87 8.54
N GLU A 94 9.51 -5.16 8.22
CA GLU A 94 10.30 -5.66 7.08
C GLU A 94 9.85 -5.02 5.76
N ASN A 95 8.53 -4.97 5.53
CA ASN A 95 7.98 -4.38 4.31
C ASN A 95 8.26 -2.87 4.21
N LEU A 96 8.18 -2.15 5.32
CA LEU A 96 8.46 -0.71 5.38
C LEU A 96 9.96 -0.40 5.33
N LEU A 97 10.80 -1.27 5.88
CA LEU A 97 12.25 -1.09 6.03
C LEU A 97 13.08 -1.87 5.00
N ARG A 98 12.47 -2.26 3.88
CA ARG A 98 13.11 -3.04 2.80
C ARG A 98 14.40 -2.41 2.22
N ARG A 99 14.64 -1.12 2.48
CA ARG A 99 15.84 -0.39 2.06
C ARG A 99 16.81 -0.28 3.22
N ASN A 100 18.12 -0.40 2.94
CA ASN A 100 19.18 -0.28 3.94
C ASN A 100 20.37 0.54 3.41
N ASP A 101 20.07 1.63 2.69
CA ASP A 101 21.06 2.50 2.06
C ASP A 101 21.26 3.82 2.85
N ARG A 102 22.19 4.67 2.38
CA ARG A 102 22.50 5.96 3.04
C ARG A 102 21.57 7.11 2.63
N THR A 103 20.55 6.86 1.82
CA THR A 103 19.59 7.91 1.41
C THR A 103 18.56 8.17 2.51
N THR A 104 17.91 9.34 2.47
CA THR A 104 17.00 9.79 3.53
C THR A 104 15.74 8.91 3.61
N ALA A 105 15.45 8.41 4.81
CA ALA A 105 14.21 7.69 5.15
C ALA A 105 13.21 8.57 5.90
N LEU A 106 13.70 9.39 6.84
CA LEU A 106 12.88 10.27 7.67
C LEU A 106 13.46 11.67 7.74
N VAL A 107 12.59 12.68 7.59
CA VAL A 107 12.89 14.09 7.86
C VAL A 107 12.03 14.52 9.03
N PHE A 108 12.66 14.74 10.18
CA PHE A 108 12.05 15.30 11.37
C PHE A 108 12.19 16.82 11.37
N ARG A 109 11.13 17.53 11.76
CA ARG A 109 11.12 18.98 11.96
C ARG A 109 10.54 19.32 13.32
N GLY A 110 11.34 19.97 14.15
CA GLY A 110 10.94 20.52 15.44
C GLY A 110 10.37 21.94 15.32
N GLU A 111 9.64 22.36 16.35
CA GLU A 111 9.05 23.70 16.46
C GLU A 111 10.13 24.80 16.57
N ASP A 112 11.31 24.45 17.07
CA ASP A 112 12.50 25.29 17.23
C ASP A 112 13.37 25.38 15.96
N LYS A 113 12.80 25.04 14.80
CA LYS A 113 13.50 24.95 13.49
C LYS A 113 14.59 23.87 13.44
N LEU A 114 14.65 22.96 14.41
CA LEU A 114 15.51 21.79 14.33
C LEU A 114 15.07 20.90 13.17
N GLU A 115 15.97 20.64 12.21
CA GLU A 115 15.76 19.62 11.18
C GLU A 115 16.74 18.47 11.43
N ARG A 116 16.20 17.25 11.55
CA ARG A 116 17.01 16.03 11.62
C ARG A 116 16.61 15.08 10.51
N ARG A 117 17.61 14.50 9.85
CA ARG A 117 17.41 13.47 8.83
C ARG A 117 17.98 12.16 9.32
N LEU A 118 17.26 11.08 9.05
CA LEU A 118 17.74 9.72 9.24
C LEU A 118 17.80 9.04 7.89
N SER A 119 18.92 8.41 7.59
CA SER A 119 19.05 7.50 6.47
C SER A 119 18.30 6.18 6.70
N TRP A 120 18.08 5.42 5.63
CA TRP A 120 17.51 4.07 5.74
C TRP A 120 18.36 3.15 6.61
N ALA A 121 19.69 3.22 6.50
CA ALA A 121 20.60 2.44 7.33
C ALA A 121 20.48 2.81 8.83
N GLU A 122 20.40 4.11 9.15
CA GLU A 122 20.22 4.55 10.55
C GLU A 122 18.84 4.17 11.08
N MET A 123 17.79 4.28 10.27
CA MET A 123 16.44 3.86 10.64
C MET A 123 16.40 2.36 10.97
N ASN A 124 16.98 1.51 10.11
CA ASN A 124 17.07 0.07 10.36
C ASN A 124 17.82 -0.25 11.66
N ALA A 125 18.98 0.39 11.86
CA ALA A 125 19.77 0.19 13.08
C ALA A 125 19.00 0.60 14.35
N LEU A 126 18.26 1.72 14.31
CA LEU A 126 17.44 2.18 15.43
C LEU A 126 16.28 1.21 15.72
N VAL A 127 15.55 0.77 14.69
CA VAL A 127 14.45 -0.19 14.85
C VAL A 127 14.96 -1.52 15.38
N SER A 128 16.10 -2.01 14.88
CA SER A 128 16.73 -3.24 15.37
C SER A 128 17.09 -3.15 16.87
N ARG A 129 17.69 -2.04 17.30
CA ARG A 129 18.04 -1.82 18.72
C ARG A 129 16.79 -1.78 19.61
N LEU A 130 15.74 -1.11 19.16
CA LEU A 130 14.49 -1.01 19.92
C LEU A 130 13.79 -2.38 20.00
N GLN A 131 13.73 -3.12 18.90
CA GLN A 131 13.15 -4.46 18.88
C GLN A 131 13.86 -5.40 19.85
N GLN A 132 15.20 -5.39 19.88
CA GLN A 132 15.98 -6.18 20.84
C GLN A 132 15.72 -5.77 22.28
N ALA A 133 15.60 -4.47 22.56
CA ALA A 133 15.28 -3.98 23.90
C ALA A 133 13.88 -4.40 24.36
N LEU A 134 12.87 -4.33 23.48
CA LEU A 134 11.50 -4.81 23.77
C LEU A 134 11.48 -6.32 24.04
N ALA A 135 12.20 -7.10 23.23
CA ALA A 135 12.33 -8.54 23.46
C ALA A 135 13.01 -8.84 24.80
N ALA A 136 14.08 -8.11 25.16
CA ALA A 136 14.75 -8.25 26.46
C ALA A 136 13.85 -7.86 27.65
N ALA A 137 12.90 -6.95 27.44
CA ALA A 137 11.88 -6.60 28.42
C ALA A 137 10.72 -7.60 28.49
N GLY A 138 10.74 -8.67 27.68
CA GLY A 138 9.75 -9.75 27.69
C GLY A 138 8.54 -9.54 26.77
N VAL A 139 8.57 -8.54 25.88
CA VAL A 139 7.49 -8.29 24.92
C VAL A 139 7.46 -9.38 23.84
N GLY A 140 6.31 -10.03 23.67
CA GLY A 140 6.07 -11.07 22.68
C GLY A 140 4.97 -10.76 21.66
N VAL A 141 4.69 -11.74 20.79
CA VAL A 141 3.61 -11.64 19.79
C VAL A 141 2.25 -11.61 20.50
N GLY A 142 1.44 -10.59 20.21
CA GLY A 142 0.11 -10.40 20.80
C GLY A 142 0.08 -9.47 22.01
N ASP A 143 1.25 -9.09 22.52
CA ASP A 143 1.37 -8.05 23.54
C ASP A 143 1.13 -6.66 22.93
N ARG A 144 0.67 -5.74 23.77
CA ARG A 144 0.42 -4.34 23.41
C ARG A 144 1.50 -3.48 24.07
N VAL A 145 2.10 -2.57 23.29
CA VAL A 145 3.14 -1.62 23.70
C VAL A 145 2.64 -0.20 23.50
#